data_AF-A0A3A5HD35-F1
#
_entry.id   AF-A0A3A5HD35-F1
#
_cell.length_a   1.000
_cell.length_b   1.000
_cell.length_c   1.000
_cell.angle_alpha   90.00
_cell.angle_beta   90.00
_cell.angle_gamma   90.00
#
_symmetry.space_group_name_H-M   'P 1'
#
loop_
_entity.id
_entity.type
_entity.pdbx_description
1 polymer ?
#
loop_
_entity_poly.entity_id
_entity_poly.type
_entity_poly.pdbx_seq_one_letter_code
_entity_poly.pdbx_strand_id
1 'polypeptide(L)' 'MILKEYRIGQTWLVAKRLTDFIPENHIAYFIVNLVEKLFLKIIDRKYMYTRVKAAYSRRMLLR' A
#
# COMPACT_ATOMS: atom_id res chain seq x y z
N MET A 1 14.50 7.17 -6.45
CA MET A 1 13.76 6.06 -7.11
C MET A 1 14.66 4.83 -7.19
N ILE A 2 14.12 3.62 -7.35
CA ILE A 2 14.89 2.38 -7.57
C ILE A 2 14.46 1.78 -8.91
N LEU A 3 15.44 1.34 -9.70
CA LEU A 3 15.21 0.52 -10.89
C LEU A 3 14.88 -0.91 -10.43
N LYS A 4 13.67 -1.38 -10.73
CA LYS A 4 13.20 -2.71 -10.34
C LYS A 4 12.95 -3.56 -11.57
N GLU A 5 13.69 -4.66 -11.69
CA GLU A 5 13.46 -5.69 -12.70
C GLU A 5 12.41 -6.69 -12.21
N TYR A 6 11.35 -6.83 -12.99
CA TYR A 6 10.36 -7.88 -12.80
C TYR A 6 10.68 -9.10 -13.66
N ARG A 7 10.21 -10.28 -13.23
CA ARG A 7 10.47 -11.59 -13.86
C ARG A 7 10.09 -11.70 -15.34
N ILE A 8 9.32 -10.74 -15.89
CA ILE A 8 8.91 -10.67 -17.30
C ILE A 8 9.91 -9.84 -18.15
N GLY A 9 11.05 -9.44 -17.59
CA GLY A 9 12.06 -8.64 -18.32
C GLY A 9 11.69 -7.16 -18.43
N GLN A 10 10.70 -6.70 -17.65
CA GLN A 10 10.35 -5.29 -17.57
C GLN A 10 11.10 -4.61 -16.42
N THR A 11 11.81 -3.54 -16.76
CA THR A 11 12.44 -2.59 -15.83
C THR A 11 11.51 -1.42 -15.57
N TRP A 12 11.12 -1.22 -14.31
CA TRP A 12 10.32 -0.06 -13.90
C TRP A 12 11.13 0.83 -12.96
N LEU A 13 11.01 2.13 -13.17
CA LEU A 13 11.56 3.15 -12.28
C LEU A 13 10.52 3.42 -11.19
N VAL A 14 10.63 2.72 -10.07
CA VAL A 14 9.64 2.77 -8.99
C VAL A 14 10.14 3.70 -7.90
N ALA A 15 9.29 4.59 -7.38
CA ALA A 15 9.66 5.33 -6.18
C ALA A 15 9.80 4.42 -4.97
N LYS A 16 10.74 4.77 -4.09
CA LYS A 16 10.88 4.09 -2.80
C LYS A 16 9.63 4.31 -1.95
N ARG A 17 9.01 5.49 -2.03
CA ARG A 17 7.76 5.82 -1.36
C ARG A 17 6.85 6.59 -2.32
N LEU A 18 5.57 6.21 -2.35
CA LEU A 18 4.55 6.92 -3.15
C LEU A 18 4.40 8.39 -2.74
N THR A 19 4.71 8.69 -1.48
CA THR A 19 4.71 10.04 -0.91
C THR A 19 5.68 10.99 -1.61
N ASP A 20 6.77 10.46 -2.18
CA ASP A 20 7.81 11.27 -2.83
C ASP A 20 7.32 11.96 -4.10
N PHE A 21 6.18 11.54 -4.66
CA PHE A 21 5.56 12.14 -5.85
C PHE A 21 4.39 13.06 -5.55
N ILE A 22 3.99 13.17 -4.28
CA ILE A 22 2.82 13.97 -3.93
C ILE A 22 3.28 15.42 -3.72
N PRO A 23 2.79 16.38 -4.52
CA PRO A 23 3.12 17.79 -4.30
C PRO A 23 2.61 18.25 -2.94
N GLU A 24 3.37 19.12 -2.26
CA GLU A 24 2.99 19.63 -0.92
C GLU A 24 1.64 20.35 -0.92
N ASN A 25 1.30 21.00 -2.04
CA ASN A 25 0.04 21.73 -2.23
C ASN A 25 -1.14 20.82 -2.62
N HIS A 26 -0.93 19.50 -2.72
CA HIS A 26 -1.96 18.55 -3.10
C HIS A 26 -2.64 17.95 -1.87
N ILE A 27 -3.97 17.77 -1.92
CA ILE A 27 -4.75 17.25 -0.78
C ILE A 27 -4.26 15.88 -0.27
N ALA A 28 -3.68 15.07 -1.16
CA ALA A 28 -3.11 13.78 -0.78
C ALA A 28 -1.90 13.91 0.18
N TYR A 29 -1.16 15.03 0.12
CA TYR A 29 -0.04 15.29 1.04
C TYR A 29 -0.56 15.49 2.47
N PHE A 30 -1.67 16.23 2.60
CA PHE A 30 -2.36 16.41 3.87
C PHE A 30 -2.89 15.07 4.42
N ILE A 31 -3.50 14.25 3.58
CA ILE A 31 -4.02 12.93 3.99
C ILE A 31 -2.89 12.02 4.48
N VAL A 32 -1.78 11.95 3.75
CA VAL A 32 -0.61 11.14 4.15
C VAL A 32 -0.08 11.60 5.50
N ASN A 33 0.11 12.91 5.70
CA ASN A 33 0.59 13.46 6.97
C ASN A 33 -0.38 13.20 8.12
N LEU A 34 -1.68 13.27 7.86
CA LEU A 34 -2.72 12.99 8.87
C LEU A 34 -2.72 11.50 9.26
N VAL A 35 -2.61 10.61 8.27
CA VAL A 35 -2.55 9.15 8.47
C VAL A 35 -1.26 8.73 9.19
N GLU A 36 -0.11 9.31 8.87
CA GLU A 36 1.16 9.04 9.58
C GLU A 36 1.11 9.48 11.05
N LYS A 37 0.43 10.60 11.35
CA LYS A 37 0.27 11.10 12.72
C LYS A 37 -0.79 10.36 13.52
N LEU A 38 -1.78 9.77 12.84
CA LEU A 38 -2.74 8.89 13.49
C LEU A 38 -2.01 7.63 13.97
N PHE A 39 -2.16 7.29 15.25
CA PHE A 39 -1.58 6.10 15.86
C PHE A 39 -2.32 4.83 15.39
N LEU A 40 -2.24 4.55 14.09
CA LEU A 40 -2.87 3.39 13.45
C LEU A 40 -2.26 2.07 13.92
N LYS A 41 -1.10 2.06 14.59
CA LYS A 41 -0.51 0.85 15.19
C LYS A 41 -1.49 0.04 16.03
N ILE A 42 -2.44 0.69 16.71
CA ILE A 42 -3.45 0.02 17.53
C ILE A 42 -4.52 -0.66 16.64
N ILE A 43 -4.92 0.02 15.56
CA ILE A 43 -5.87 -0.49 14.57
C ILE A 43 -5.22 -1.58 13.71
N ASP A 44 -4.01 -1.35 13.22
CA ASP A 44 -3.22 -2.34 12.49
C ASP A 44 -3.05 -3.63 13.30
N ARG A 45 -2.73 -3.55 14.60
CA ARG A 45 -2.65 -4.77 15.44
C ARG A 45 -3.98 -5.53 15.50
N LYS A 46 -5.12 -4.84 15.46
CA LYS A 46 -6.45 -5.46 15.45
C LYS A 46 -6.72 -6.23 14.14
N TYR A 47 -6.18 -5.77 13.01
CA TYR A 47 -6.51 -6.30 11.67
C TYR A 47 -5.36 -7.04 10.96
N MET A 48 -4.10 -6.87 11.36
CA MET A 48 -2.93 -7.48 10.71
C MET A 48 -2.77 -8.98 10.98
N TYR A 49 -3.19 -9.45 12.16
CA TYR A 49 -2.95 -10.84 12.60
C TYR A 49 -4.20 -11.68 12.72
N THR A 50 -5.37 -11.09 12.53
CA THR A 50 -6.57 -11.88 12.29
C THR A 50 -6.46 -12.45 10.88
N ARG A 51 -6.43 -13.78 10.73
CA ARG A 51 -6.69 -14.42 9.43
C ARG A 51 -8.04 -13.89 8.95
N VAL A 52 -8.01 -12.85 8.12
CA VAL A 52 -9.21 -12.31 7.49
C VAL A 52 -9.83 -13.49 6.77
N LYS A 53 -11.07 -13.82 7.12
CA LYS A 53 -11.87 -14.80 6.38
C LYS A 53 -11.76 -14.39 4.92
N ALA A 54 -11.28 -15.28 4.06
CA ALA A 54 -11.07 -14.95 2.66
C ALA A 54 -12.34 -14.25 2.13
N ALA A 55 -12.19 -13.05 1.59
CA ALA A 55 -13.32 -12.24 1.12
C ALA A 55 -14.19 -13.03 0.13
N TYR A 56 -13.57 -13.98 -0.57
CA TYR A 56 -14.21 -14.88 -1.51
C TYR A 56 -13.80 -16.32 -1.28
N SER A 57 -14.73 -17.25 -1.57
CA SER A 57 -14.43 -18.67 -1.53
C SER A 57 -13.44 -19.07 -2.63
N ARG A 58 -12.67 -20.13 -2.39
CA ARG A 58 -11.70 -20.67 -3.37
C ARG A 58 -12.34 -21.02 -4.72
N ARG A 59 -13.62 -21.42 -4.72
CA ARG A 59 -14.40 -21.72 -5.94
C ARG A 59 -14.71 -20.47 -6.77
N MET A 60 -14.83 -19.30 -6.15
CA MET A 60 -15.12 -18.04 -6.85
C MET A 60 -13.87 -17.46 -7.53
N LEU A 61 -12.69 -17.66 -6.95
CA LEU A 61 -11.42 -17.18 -7.52
C LEU A 61 -10.89 -18.07 -8.67
N LEU A 62 -11.41 -19.28 -8.82
CA LEU A 62 -10.99 -20.25 -9.85
C LEU A 62 -11.94 -20.30 -11.06
N ARG A 63 -12.88 -19.35 -11.15
CA ARG A 63 -13.68 -19.11 -12.35
C ARG A 63 -13.07 -17.98 -13.15
#